data_AF-A0A158A602-F1
#
_entry.id   AF-A0A158A602-F1
#
_cell.length_a   1.000
_cell.length_b   1.000
_cell.length_c   1.000
_cell.angle_alpha   90.00
_cell.angle_beta   90.00
_cell.angle_gamma   90.00
#
_symmetry.space_group_name_H-M   'P 1'
#
loop_
_entity.id
_entity.type
_entity.pdbx_description
1 polymer ?
#
loop_
_entity_poly.entity_id
_entity_poly.type
_entity_poly.pdbx_seq_one_letter_code
_entity_poly.pdbx_strand_id
1 'polypeptide(L)' 'MPRLIPLSEWAVIVFGENTFHPSTLLRWVHDGRISPQPKKIGRTYFVDPKAEYVPSECDLLERTM' A
#
# COMPACT_ATOMS: atom_id res chain seq x y z
N MET A 1 1.17 -18.70 -10.49
CA MET A 1 0.62 -18.72 -9.12
C MET A 1 0.70 -17.30 -8.58
N PRO A 2 -0.42 -16.59 -8.36
CA PRO A 2 -0.37 -15.27 -7.76
C PRO A 2 0.14 -15.41 -6.32
N ARG A 3 1.37 -14.95 -6.08
CA ARG A 3 2.02 -15.02 -4.77
C ARG A 3 1.74 -13.69 -4.09
N LEU A 4 0.71 -13.65 -3.25
CA LEU A 4 0.43 -12.45 -2.45
C LEU A 4 1.53 -12.28 -1.40
N ILE A 5 1.98 -11.05 -1.22
CA ILE A 5 3.01 -10.68 -0.24
C ILE A 5 2.37 -9.86 0.90
N PRO A 6 2.93 -9.89 2.12
CA PRO A 6 2.49 -9.01 3.19
C PRO A 6 2.55 -7.54 2.79
N LEU A 7 1.58 -6.73 3.25
CA LEU A 7 1.52 -5.29 2.98
C LEU A 7 2.81 -4.54 3.35
N SER A 8 3.48 -4.96 4.43
CA SER A 8 4.77 -4.40 4.85
C SER A 8 5.88 -4.69 3.85
N GLU A 9 5.92 -5.89 3.28
CA GLU A 9 6.91 -6.30 2.29
C GLU A 9 6.65 -5.60 0.95
N TRP A 10 5.38 -5.47 0.56
CA TRP A 10 4.98 -4.67 -0.59
C TRP A 10 5.45 -3.22 -0.48
N ALA A 11 5.28 -2.60 0.70
CA ALA A 11 5.72 -1.22 0.92
C ALA A 11 7.24 -1.07 0.74
N VAL A 12 8.04 -2.04 1.18
CA VAL A 12 9.49 -2.04 0.99
C VAL A 12 9.87 -2.18 -0.49
N ILE A 13 9.14 -3.01 -1.24
CA ILE A 13 9.38 -3.19 -2.68
C ILE A 13 9.07 -1.91 -3.47
N VAL A 14 7.98 -1.22 -3.11
CA VAL A 14 7.51 -0.03 -3.85
C VAL A 14 8.25 1.25 -3.44
N PHE A 15 8.50 1.44 -2.14
CA PHE A 15 9.05 2.69 -1.59
C PHE A 15 10.48 2.58 -1.03
N GLY A 16 11.07 1.37 -0.99
CA GLY A 16 12.41 1.12 -0.46
C GLY A 16 12.47 0.92 1.06
N GLU A 17 13.66 1.04 1.65
CA GLU A 17 13.91 0.82 3.08
C GLU A 17 13.22 1.81 4.03
N ASN A 18 12.62 2.88 3.50
CA ASN A 18 11.92 3.87 4.32
C ASN A 18 10.57 3.31 4.77
N THR A 19 10.61 2.57 5.88
CA THR A 19 9.47 1.81 6.37
C THR A 19 8.44 2.76 6.98
N PHE A 20 7.36 3.03 6.24
CA PHE A 20 6.20 3.75 6.77
C PHE A 20 5.60 3.00 7.97
N HIS A 21 5.11 3.75 8.96
CA HIS A 21 4.50 3.16 10.14
C HIS A 21 3.31 2.25 9.74
N PRO A 22 3.10 1.10 10.42
CA PRO A 22 2.01 0.17 10.07
C PRO A 22 0.63 0.83 9.99
N SER A 23 0.37 1.83 10.84
CA SER A 23 -0.87 2.62 10.80
C SER A 23 -1.10 3.33 9.47
N THR A 24 -0.03 3.85 8.85
CA THR A 24 -0.09 4.53 7.56
C THR A 24 -0.44 3.55 6.45
N LEU A 25 0.19 2.38 6.45
CA LEU A 25 -0.11 1.32 5.49
C LEU A 25 -1.55 0.83 5.63
N LEU A 26 -2.03 0.64 6.86
CA LEU A 26 -3.43 0.27 7.11
C LEU A 26 -4.39 1.35 6.62
N ARG A 27 -4.08 2.63 6.87
CA ARG A 27 -4.88 3.75 6.36
C ARG A 27 -4.96 3.72 4.84
N TRP A 28 -3.86 3.45 4.13
CA TRP A 28 -3.90 3.32 2.66
C TRP A 28 -4.79 2.19 2.17
N VAL A 29 -4.83 1.06 2.87
CA VAL A 29 -5.75 -0.04 2.57
C VAL A 29 -7.21 0.42 2.72
N HIS A 30 -7.51 1.10 3.83
CA HIS A 30 -8.86 1.60 4.12
C HIS A 30 -9.31 2.71 3.17
N ASP A 31 -8.39 3.61 2.80
CA ASP A 31 -8.61 4.71 1.87
C ASP A 31 -8.67 4.23 0.40
N GLY A 32 -8.40 2.94 0.14
CA GLY A 32 -8.40 2.40 -1.22
C GLY A 32 -7.23 2.87 -2.09
N ARG A 33 -6.11 3.28 -1.48
CA ARG A 33 -4.92 3.81 -2.17
C ARG A 33 -4.00 2.73 -2.76
N ILE A 34 -4.43 1.47 -2.80
CA ILE A 34 -3.66 0.34 -3.33
C ILE A 34 -4.55 -0.44 -4.30
N SER A 35 -4.08 -0.60 -5.54
CA SER A 35 -4.82 -1.29 -6.60
C SER A 35 -3.96 -2.39 -7.26
N PRO A 36 -4.44 -3.65 -7.33
CA PRO A 36 -5.72 -4.15 -6.83
C PRO A 36 -5.81 -4.15 -5.30
N GLN A 37 -7.04 -4.12 -4.76
CA GLN A 37 -7.27 -3.99 -3.33
C GLN A 37 -6.60 -5.12 -2.52
N PRO A 38 -5.91 -4.79 -1.41
CA PRO A 38 -5.33 -5.77 -0.50
C PRO A 38 -6.37 -6.73 0.06
N LYS A 39 -6.01 -8.02 0.12
CA LYS A 39 -6.86 -9.06 0.72
C LYS A 39 -6.49 -9.25 2.19
N LYS A 40 -7.46 -9.13 3.08
CA LYS A 40 -7.29 -9.46 4.50
C LYS A 40 -7.28 -10.98 4.68
N ILE A 41 -6.21 -11.52 5.25
CA ILE A 41 -6.09 -12.94 5.60
C ILE A 41 -5.65 -13.02 7.06
N GLY A 42 -6.55 -13.49 7.94
CA GLY A 42 -6.32 -13.47 9.38
C GLY A 42 -6.22 -12.04 9.93
N ARG A 43 -5.07 -11.72 10.56
CA ARG A 43 -4.81 -10.41 11.16
C ARG A 43 -4.01 -9.47 10.26
N THR A 44 -3.63 -9.92 9.06
CA THR A 44 -2.70 -9.21 8.18
C THR A 44 -3.32 -9.00 6.80
N TYR A 45 -2.90 -7.93 6.12
CA TYR A 45 -3.26 -7.66 4.73
C TYR A 45 -2.17 -8.16 3.79
N PHE A 46 -2.62 -8.77 2.69
CA PHE A 46 -1.77 -9.31 1.65
C PHE A 46 -2.10 -8.60 0.34
N VAL A 47 -1.06 -8.23 -0.39
CA VAL A 47 -1.11 -7.41 -1.59
C VAL A 47 -0.48 -8.18 -2.74
N ASP A 48 -0.95 -7.95 -3.96
CA ASP A 48 -0.23 -8.43 -5.13
C ASP A 48 1.11 -7.67 -5.26
N PRO A 49 2.25 -8.34 -5.47
CA PRO A 49 3.53 -7.66 -5.67
C PRO A 49 3.53 -6.69 -6.85
N LYS A 50 2.59 -6.83 -7.79
CA LYS A 50 2.40 -5.91 -8.92
C LYS A 50 1.35 -4.83 -8.65
N ALA A 51 0.84 -4.72 -7.42
CA ALA A 51 -0.10 -3.67 -7.07
C ALA A 51 0.59 -2.30 -7.06
N GLU A 52 -0.13 -1.29 -7.53
CA GLU A 52 0.34 0.08 -7.61
C GLU A 52 -0.30 0.93 -6.50
N TYR A 53 0.47 1.89 -5.99
CA TYR A 53 -0.06 2.92 -5.08
C TYR A 53 -0.79 3.97 -5.90
N VAL A 54 -2.06 4.19 -5.57
CA VAL A 54 -2.91 5.22 -6.19
C VAL A 54 -2.90 6.44 -5.27
N PRO A 55 -2.17 7.52 -5.61
CA PRO A 55 -2.22 8.75 -4.83
C PRO A 55 -3.63 9.34 -4.93
N SER A 56 -4.20 9.74 -3.79
CA SER A 56 -5.44 10.53 -3.79
C SER A 56 -5.16 11.93 -4.33
N GLU A 57 -6.17 12.58 -4.93
CA GLU A 57 -6.06 13.96 -5.44
C GLU A 57 -5.50 14.95 -4.40
N CYS A 58 -5.75 14.74 -3.10
CA CYS A 58 -5.16 15.54 -2.03
C CYS A 58 -3.63 15.46 -1.94
N ASP A 59 -3.02 14.32 -2.24
CA ASP A 59 -1.54 14.16 -2.18
C ASP A 59 -0.86 14.88 -3.37
N LEU A 60 -1.59 15.11 -4.48
CA LEU A 60 -1.07 15.78 -5.68
C LEU A 60 -1.04 17.31 -5.53
N LEU A 61 -1.90 17.86 -4.68
CA LEU A 61 -1.99 19.30 -4.42
C LEU A 61 -0.82 19.83 -3.58
N GLU A 62 -0.16 18.99 -2.78
CA GLU A 62 1.02 19.39 -1.99
C GLU A 62 2.30 19.56 -2.83
N ARG A 63 2.32 19.06 -4.08
CA ARG A 63 3.49 19.14 -4.96
C ARG A 63 3.52 20.40 -5.85
N THR A 64 2.46 21.21 -5.80
CA THR A 64 2.27 22.40 -6.65
C THR A 64 2.28 23.71 -5.86
N MET A 65 2.51 23.69 -4.54
CA MET A 65 2.65 24.90 -3.71
C MET A 65 4.09 25.16 -3.29
#